data_AF-A0A6B2PYP0-F1
#
_entry.id   AF-A0A6B2PYP0-F1
#
_cell.length_a   1.000
_cell.length_b   1.000
_cell.length_c   1.000
_cell.angle_alpha   90.00
_cell.angle_beta   90.00
_cell.angle_gamma   90.00
#
_symmetry.space_group_name_H-M   'P 1'
#
loop_
_entity.id
_entity.type
_entity.pdbx_description
1 polymer ?
#
loop_
_entity_poly.entity_id
_entity_poly.type
_entity_poly.pdbx_seq_one_letter_code
_entity_poly.pdbx_strand_id
1 'polypeptide(L)'
;MAMTLEQTRQAIIDRMQSFTGIAQERIQYPNAPDFTVPTKGVWCRLTIAGGPSFTSGIADKPCTRRTGNIMIQCFDRLHTGEKAVTVLSDALL
;
A
#
# COMPACT_ATOMS: atom_id res chain seq x y z
N MET A 1 0.90 -1.90 24.60
CA MET A 1 2.03 -2.29 23.73
C MET A 1 1.87 -1.58 22.40
N ALA A 2 2.95 -1.04 21.83
CA ALA A 2 2.92 -0.50 20.48
C ALA A 2 2.75 -1.65 19.46
N MET A 3 2.03 -1.39 18.37
CA MET A 3 1.84 -2.34 17.27
C MET A 3 3.19 -2.81 16.70
N THR A 4 3.35 -4.11 16.46
CA THR A 4 4.57 -4.65 15.82
C THR A 4 4.57 -4.36 14.32
N LEU A 5 5.74 -4.45 13.68
CA LEU A 5 5.85 -4.22 12.23
C LEU A 5 4.99 -5.20 11.42
N GLU A 6 4.92 -6.47 11.84
CA GLU A 6 4.07 -7.47 11.20
C GLU A 6 2.58 -7.18 11.39
N GLN A 7 2.17 -6.74 12.58
CA GLN A 7 0.79 -6.31 12.80
C GLN A 7 0.45 -5.11 11.91
N THR A 8 1.38 -4.16 11.74
CA THR A 8 1.20 -3.03 10.81
C THR A 8 1.08 -3.51 9.36
N ARG A 9 1.97 -4.40 8.90
CA ARG A 9 1.92 -4.98 7.56
C ARG A 9 0.58 -5.66 7.30
N GLN A 10 0.11 -6.48 8.26
CA GLN A 10 -1.15 -7.20 8.13
C GLN A 10 -2.33 -6.24 8.01
N ALA A 11 -2.43 -5.23 8.89
CA ALA A 11 -3.52 -4.26 8.84
C ALA A 11 -3.57 -3.48 7.51
N ILE A 12 -2.41 -3.15 6.93
CA ILE A 12 -2.34 -2.48 5.61
C ILE A 12 -2.82 -3.42 4.50
N ILE A 13 -2.41 -4.69 4.54
CA ILE A 13 -2.84 -5.70 3.57
C ILE A 13 -4.33 -5.96 3.69
N ASP A 14 -4.87 -6.11 4.89
CA ASP A 14 -6.29 -6.34 5.13
C ASP A 14 -7.14 -5.18 4.55
N ARG A 15 -6.69 -3.94 4.75
CA ARG A 15 -7.32 -2.76 4.15
C ARG A 15 -7.30 -2.82 2.62
N MET A 16 -6.20 -3.26 2.01
CA MET A 16 -6.10 -3.42 0.55
C MET A 16 -6.89 -4.62 0.02
N GLN A 17 -7.04 -5.68 0.81
CA GLN A 17 -7.87 -6.84 0.45
C GLN A 17 -9.37 -6.51 0.50
N SER A 18 -9.77 -5.60 1.39
CA SER A 18 -11.14 -5.08 1.44
C SER A 18 -11.49 -4.12 0.28
N PHE A 19 -10.49 -3.67 -0.48
CA PHE A 19 -10.71 -2.72 -1.57
C PHE A 19 -11.28 -3.41 -2.82
N THR A 20 -12.39 -2.90 -3.34
CA THR A 20 -13.11 -3.52 -4.48
C THR A 20 -13.02 -2.70 -5.78
N GLY A 21 -12.23 -1.63 -5.83
CA GLY A 21 -12.10 -0.78 -7.01
C GLY A 21 -11.24 -1.38 -8.14
N ILE A 22 -10.48 -2.44 -7.84
CA ILE A 22 -9.79 -3.27 -8.82
C ILE A 22 -9.80 -4.73 -8.35
N ALA A 23 -9.72 -5.65 -9.31
CA ALA A 23 -9.60 -7.07 -9.01
C ALA A 23 -8.31 -7.36 -8.23
N GLN A 24 -8.42 -8.19 -7.19
CA GLN A 24 -7.36 -8.44 -6.21
C GLN A 24 -6.12 -9.10 -6.84
N GLU A 25 -6.33 -9.91 -7.87
CA GLU A 25 -5.27 -10.51 -8.69
C GLU A 25 -4.46 -9.50 -9.51
N ARG A 26 -4.94 -8.25 -9.62
CA ARG A 26 -4.23 -7.14 -10.28
C ARG A 26 -3.48 -6.25 -9.29
N ILE A 27 -3.44 -6.63 -8.02
CA ILE A 27 -2.68 -5.92 -6.98
C ILE A 27 -1.44 -6.76 -6.65
N GLN A 28 -0.26 -6.20 -6.87
CA GLN A 28 0.98 -6.78 -6.39
C GLN A 28 1.16 -6.44 -4.91
N TYR A 29 1.03 -7.46 -4.07
CA TYR A 29 1.30 -7.36 -2.64
C TYR A 29 2.80 -7.49 -2.32
N PRO A 30 3.26 -6.90 -1.19
CA PRO A 30 4.60 -7.16 -0.68
C PRO A 30 4.83 -8.67 -0.49
N ASN A 31 6.00 -9.15 -0.90
CA ASN A 31 6.39 -10.57 -0.82
C ASN A 31 5.50 -11.54 -1.62
N ALA A 32 4.86 -11.09 -2.70
CA ALA A 32 4.19 -11.96 -3.67
C ALA A 32 5.10 -12.21 -4.89
N PRO A 33 5.94 -13.27 -4.88
CA PRO A 33 6.89 -13.55 -5.96
C PRO A 33 6.22 -13.94 -7.28
N ASP A 34 5.02 -14.53 -7.21
CA ASP A 34 4.33 -15.09 -8.38
C ASP A 34 3.43 -14.07 -9.10
N PHE A 35 3.52 -12.79 -8.76
CA PHE A 35 2.72 -11.76 -9.40
C PHE A 35 3.15 -11.53 -10.85
N THR A 36 2.29 -11.90 -11.79
CA THR A 36 2.50 -11.63 -13.22
C THR A 36 1.85 -10.31 -13.60
N VAL A 37 2.65 -9.38 -14.12
CA VAL A 37 2.16 -8.08 -14.57
C VAL A 37 1.13 -8.28 -15.70
N PRO A 38 -0.10 -7.77 -15.57
CA PRO A 38 -1.11 -7.90 -16.61
C PRO A 38 -0.67 -7.25 -17.92
N THR A 39 -0.94 -7.93 -19.05
CA THR A 39 -0.65 -7.38 -20.37
C THR A 39 -1.69 -6.35 -20.83
N LYS A 40 -2.86 -6.28 -20.19
CA LYS A 40 -3.93 -5.34 -20.54
C LYS A 40 -4.61 -4.77 -19.29
N GLY A 41 -4.97 -3.50 -19.37
CA GLY A 41 -5.69 -2.77 -18.35
C GLY A 41 -4.83 -2.36 -17.16
N VAL A 42 -5.48 -1.69 -16.22
CA VAL A 42 -4.85 -1.16 -15.02
C VAL A 42 -4.47 -2.25 -14.03
N TRP A 43 -3.39 -2.01 -13.27
CA TRP A 43 -2.94 -2.83 -12.13
C TRP A 43 -2.24 -1.95 -11.10
N CYS A 44 -2.10 -2.44 -9.87
CA CYS A 44 -1.51 -1.69 -8.75
C CYS A 44 -0.36 -2.44 -8.11
N ARG A 45 0.60 -1.70 -7.53
CA ARG A 45 1.61 -2.24 -6.61
C ARG A 45 1.47 -1.59 -5.25
N LEU A 46 1.39 -2.41 -4.21
CA LEU A 46 1.44 -1.98 -2.82
C LEU A 46 2.88 -2.07 -2.30
N THR A 47 3.45 -0.93 -1.94
CA THR A 47 4.77 -0.83 -1.33
C THR A 47 4.62 -0.26 0.08
N ILE A 48 5.16 -0.97 1.07
CA ILE A 48 5.18 -0.55 2.47
C ILE A 48 6.63 -0.21 2.83
N ALA A 49 6.94 1.07 2.88
CA ALA A 49 8.27 1.58 3.26
C ALA A 49 8.24 1.99 4.73
N GLY A 50 8.71 1.11 5.61
CA GLY A 50 8.87 1.42 7.03
C GLY A 50 9.95 2.48 7.24
N GLY A 51 9.68 3.49 8.06
CA GLY A 51 10.66 4.50 8.45
C GLY A 51 11.14 4.36 9.90
N PRO A 52 12.08 5.22 10.31
CA PRO A 52 12.72 5.13 11.62
C PRO A 52 11.72 5.39 12.75
N SER A 53 11.94 4.72 13.89
CA SER A 53 11.22 5.01 15.13
C SER A 53 11.84 6.23 15.80
N PHE A 54 11.02 7.12 16.35
CA PHE A 54 11.49 8.23 17.18
C PHE A 54 10.64 8.40 18.43
N THR A 55 11.25 8.94 19.48
CA THR A 55 10.55 9.25 20.74
C THR A 55 9.86 10.60 20.59
N SER A 56 8.54 10.58 20.52
CA SER A 56 7.68 11.76 20.39
C SER A 56 7.41 12.47 21.73
N GLY A 57 7.73 11.83 22.86
CA GLY A 57 7.58 12.42 24.20
C GLY A 57 8.07 11.49 25.31
N ILE A 58 8.57 12.07 26.40
CA ILE A 58 9.15 11.39 27.58
C ILE A 58 8.39 11.81 28.87
N ALA A 59 7.12 12.21 28.75
CA ALA A 59 6.28 12.51 29.92
C ALA A 59 5.92 11.21 30.67
N ASP A 60 4.72 11.09 31.23
CA ASP A 60 4.31 9.96 32.09
C ASP A 60 4.61 8.56 31.49
N LYS A 61 4.65 8.42 30.16
CA LYS A 61 5.13 7.24 29.45
C LYS A 61 5.91 7.63 28.19
N PRO A 62 7.02 6.94 27.85
CA PRO A 62 7.70 7.11 26.57
C PRO A 62 6.75 6.83 25.41
N CYS A 63 6.52 7.84 24.57
CA CYS A 63 5.69 7.71 23.37
C CYS A 63 6.62 7.50 22.16
N THR A 64 6.72 6.27 21.68
CA THR A 64 7.45 5.96 20.45
C THR A 64 6.50 6.02 19.27
N ARG A 65 6.80 6.88 18.28
CA ARG A 65 6.11 6.91 17.00
C ARG A 65 6.97 6.27 15.92
N ARG A 66 6.31 5.63 14.96
CA ARG A 66 6.92 5.11 13.74
C ARG A 66 6.21 5.77 12.57
N THR A 67 6.96 6.53 11.80
CA THR A 67 6.47 7.11 10.55
C THR A 67 7.00 6.27 9.41
N GLY A 68 6.14 5.89 8.48
CA GLY A 68 6.50 5.18 7.27
C GLY A 68 5.57 5.61 6.14
N ASN A 69 5.92 5.21 4.92
CA ASN A 69 5.15 5.54 3.74
C ASN A 69 4.45 4.28 3.22
N ILE A 70 3.15 4.42 2.95
CA ILE A 70 2.38 3.42 2.21
C ILE A 70 2.19 4.01 0.81
N MET A 71 2.73 3.32 -0.19
CA MET A 71 2.68 3.76 -1.57
C MET A 71 1.86 2.76 -2.37
N ILE A 72 0.78 3.23 -2.99
CA ILE A 72 0.00 2.46 -3.95
C ILE A 72 0.29 3.05 -5.33
N GLN A 73 1.04 2.31 -6.14
CA GLN A 73 1.42 2.75 -7.48
C GLN A 73 0.47 2.12 -8.48
N CYS A 74 -0.29 2.94 -9.21
CA CYS A 74 -1.22 2.51 -10.24
C CYS A 74 -0.55 2.60 -11.62
N PHE A 75 -0.68 1.55 -12.41
CA PHE A 75 -0.07 1.43 -13.74
C PHE A 75 -1.13 1.08 -14.78
N ASP A 76 -0.91 1.52 -16.02
CA ASP A 76 -1.65 1.08 -17.20
C ASP A 76 -0.65 0.84 -18.34
N ARG A 77 -1.14 0.34 -19.48
CA ARG A 77 -0.31 0.08 -20.65
C ARG A 77 0.21 1.41 -21.23
N LEU A 78 1.41 1.34 -21.81
CA LEU A 78 1.97 2.47 -22.55
C LEU A 78 1.01 2.88 -23.69
N HIS A 79 0.85 4.20 -23.89
CA HIS A 79 0.03 4.82 -24.93
C HIS A 79 -1.51 4.63 -24.80
N THR A 80 -2.05 4.27 -23.63
CA THR A 80 -3.52 4.24 -23.40
C THR A 80 -4.08 5.53 -22.80
N GLY A 81 -3.22 6.48 -22.43
CA GLY A 81 -3.59 7.69 -21.69
C GLY A 81 -3.76 7.44 -20.18
N GLU A 82 -3.94 8.51 -19.42
CA GLU A 82 -3.91 8.46 -17.95
C GLU A 82 -5.27 8.29 -17.28
N LYS A 83 -6.38 8.49 -18.00
CA LYS A 83 -7.73 8.53 -17.42
C LYS A 83 -8.05 7.33 -16.51
N ALA A 84 -7.75 6.12 -16.97
CA ALA A 84 -8.05 4.90 -16.21
C ALA A 84 -7.24 4.81 -14.90
N VAL A 85 -5.99 5.27 -14.91
CA VAL A 85 -5.12 5.36 -13.73
C VAL A 85 -5.62 6.42 -12.77
N THR A 86 -6.07 7.58 -13.27
CA THR A 86 -6.63 8.65 -12.43
C THR A 86 -7.91 8.21 -11.73
N VAL A 87 -8.85 7.60 -12.46
CA VAL A 87 -10.09 7.07 -11.87
C VAL A 87 -9.81 6.02 -10.81
N LEU A 88 -8.84 5.14 -11.04
CA LEU A 88 -8.43 4.15 -10.05
C LEU A 88 -7.79 4.80 -8.81
N SER A 89 -7.03 5.89 -9.00
CA SER A 89 -6.41 6.64 -7.91
C SER A 89 -7.46 7.36 -7.06
N ASP A 90 -8.50 7.93 -7.69
CA ASP A 90 -9.63 8.54 -6.96
C ASP A 90 -10.40 7.50 -6.13
N ALA A 91 -10.54 6.27 -6.63
CA ALA A 91 -11.18 5.19 -5.88
C ALA A 91 -10.37 4.74 -4.65
N LEU A 92 -9.08 5.06 -4.58
CA LEU A 92 -8.17 4.68 -3.50
C LEU A 92 -8.06 5.73 -2.38
N LEU A 93 -8.66 6.92 -2.56
CA LEU A 93 -8.81 7.95 -1.52
C LEU A 93 -9.75 7.49 -0.40
#